data_AF-A0A814L3R4-F1
#
_entry.id   AF-A0A814L3R4-F1
#
_cell.length_a   1.000
_cell.length_b   1.000
_cell.length_c   1.000
_cell.angle_alpha   90.00
_cell.angle_beta   90.00
_cell.angle_gamma   90.00
#
_symmetry.space_group_name_H-M   'P 1'
#
loop_
_entity.id
_entity.type
_entity.pdbx_description
1 polymer ?
#
loop_
_entity_poly.entity_id
_entity_poly.type
_entity_poly.pdbx_seq_one_letter_code
_entity_poly.pdbx_strand_id
1 'polypeptide(L)'
;MVTKKELQQYVVELLSECFGTFILILLNEGAIANYKFARFTSHSTLSIYLAIGVGVYTGAHINPAVSISLMTVRKLKPLQCVFYVIGQIVGAFLGASLVYLVYWSQFDEFDGGTRQITGLYGTGDIFFTMPGKNVPHWNAFIDQIVSTGLLLIFIVAVEQDFNRMISEVNKPFALALIVMGINCAFSINAAAALNPARDLGPRLFSAFVYGWNDVFCVHNYYFWIPIVGPILGGIVGVWIYQCYASIIKNYWQFSNTKRNKSGADSAIPASPPSPLPHFLYQLLTEAPPTPLPEILPMSDRDVADGFVHLARAINILPLAMKNYNYTVQLWAFKLDYQWMIENGYDVKWEWSTSNSTIYPHLYGNTTKKMILDQSTWTRQLNEKWNATSIANDTWLTDGSFRLAEQMTLFFPLILLFLTYFTYS
;
A
#
# COMPACT_ATOMS: atom_id res chain seq x y z
N MET A 1 -10.12 -4.19 30.68
CA MET A 1 -10.00 -5.66 30.62
C MET A 1 -9.94 -6.07 29.15
N VAL A 2 -8.95 -6.88 28.77
CA VAL A 2 -8.86 -7.43 27.41
C VAL A 2 -9.86 -8.59 27.29
N THR A 3 -10.67 -8.60 26.24
CA THR A 3 -11.64 -9.67 26.03
C THR A 3 -10.96 -10.94 25.52
N LYS A 4 -11.59 -12.11 25.70
CA LYS A 4 -11.10 -13.38 25.12
C LYS A 4 -10.90 -13.31 23.61
N LYS A 5 -11.79 -12.61 22.91
CA LYS A 5 -11.72 -12.40 21.45
C LYS A 5 -10.52 -11.53 21.05
N GLU A 6 -10.27 -10.44 21.78
CA GLU A 6 -9.09 -9.60 21.57
C GLU A 6 -7.79 -10.37 21.84
N LEU A 7 -7.75 -11.19 22.89
CA LEU A 7 -6.58 -12.02 23.17
C LEU A 7 -6.32 -13.03 22.04
N GLN A 8 -7.36 -13.68 21.53
CA GLN A 8 -7.24 -14.59 20.38
C GLN A 8 -6.70 -13.87 19.14
N GLN A 9 -7.17 -12.65 18.87
CA GLN A 9 -6.67 -11.84 17.78
C GLN A 9 -5.17 -11.53 17.94
N TYR A 10 -4.74 -11.11 19.13
CA TYR A 10 -3.32 -10.82 19.39
C TYR A 10 -2.43 -12.05 19.23
N VAL A 11 -2.92 -13.25 19.57
CA VAL A 11 -2.17 -14.49 19.35
C VAL A 11 -2.02 -14.79 17.86
N VAL A 12 -3.08 -14.63 17.07
CA VAL A 12 -3.01 -14.83 15.61
C VAL A 12 -2.02 -13.84 14.99
N GLU A 13 -2.11 -12.57 15.36
CA GLU A 13 -1.21 -11.53 14.86
C GLU A 13 0.25 -11.80 15.28
N LEU A 14 0.51 -12.22 16.52
CA LEU A 14 1.84 -12.63 16.96
C LEU A 14 2.40 -13.78 16.10
N LEU A 15 1.58 -14.79 15.78
CA LEU A 15 2.00 -15.91 14.93
C LEU A 15 2.27 -15.45 13.49
N SER A 16 1.45 -14.55 12.95
CA SER A 16 1.66 -13.95 11.63
C SER A 16 2.96 -13.14 11.58
N GLU A 17 3.24 -12.32 12.59
CA GLU A 17 4.47 -11.56 12.73
C GLU A 17 5.69 -12.47 12.88
N CYS A 18 5.58 -13.52 13.70
CA CYS A 18 6.62 -14.54 13.84
C CYS A 18 6.93 -15.23 12.51
N PHE A 19 5.91 -15.69 11.78
CA PHE A 19 6.10 -16.38 10.52
C PHE A 19 6.64 -15.45 9.43
N GLY A 20 6.09 -14.23 9.33
CA GLY A 20 6.55 -13.23 8.37
C GLY A 20 8.01 -12.84 8.58
N THR A 21 8.40 -12.55 9.83
CA THR A 21 9.80 -12.22 10.13
C THR A 21 10.71 -13.44 10.01
N PHE A 22 10.25 -14.65 10.33
CA PHE A 22 11.01 -15.89 10.08
C PHE A 22 11.37 -16.03 8.59
N ILE A 23 10.40 -15.87 7.68
CA ILE A 23 10.64 -15.96 6.24
C ILE A 23 11.57 -14.82 5.77
N LEU A 24 11.35 -13.60 6.25
CA LEU A 24 12.23 -12.46 5.95
C LEU A 24 13.69 -12.79 6.26
N ILE A 25 13.95 -13.30 7.47
CA ILE A 25 15.31 -13.56 7.95
C ILE A 25 15.92 -14.77 7.27
N LEU A 26 15.15 -15.84 7.10
CA LEU A 26 15.60 -17.04 6.40
C LEU A 26 16.12 -16.72 5.00
N LEU A 27 15.37 -15.90 4.25
CA LEU A 27 15.76 -15.49 2.89
C LEU A 27 16.92 -14.50 2.92
N ASN A 28 16.84 -13.45 3.75
CA ASN A 28 17.87 -12.41 3.82
C ASN A 28 19.23 -12.96 4.25
N GLU A 29 19.30 -13.69 5.37
CA GLU A 29 20.57 -14.22 5.86
C GLU A 29 21.05 -15.40 5.02
N GLY A 30 20.15 -16.22 4.48
CA GLY A 30 20.51 -17.25 3.51
C GLY A 30 21.19 -16.65 2.27
N ALA A 31 20.71 -15.51 1.77
CA ALA A 31 21.35 -14.82 0.66
C ALA A 31 22.73 -14.23 1.04
N ILE A 32 22.87 -13.67 2.25
CA ILE A 32 24.17 -13.14 2.74
C ILE A 32 25.17 -14.29 2.97
N ALA A 33 24.73 -15.40 3.57
CA ALA A 33 25.53 -16.61 3.75
C ALA A 33 25.98 -17.18 2.40
N ASN A 34 25.06 -17.29 1.44
CA ASN A 34 25.37 -17.72 0.09
C ASN A 34 26.42 -16.81 -0.57
N TYR A 35 26.23 -15.49 -0.51
CA TYR A 35 27.21 -14.52 -1.02
C TYR A 35 28.58 -14.68 -0.38
N LYS A 36 28.61 -14.84 0.95
CA LYS A 36 29.84 -14.92 1.73
C LYS A 36 30.62 -16.20 1.46
N PHE A 37 29.94 -17.34 1.40
CA PHE A 37 30.57 -18.64 1.20
C PHE A 37 30.87 -18.93 -0.29
N ALA A 38 30.07 -18.43 -1.23
CA ALA A 38 30.28 -18.64 -2.67
C ALA A 38 31.38 -17.75 -3.29
N ARG A 39 32.14 -16.99 -2.49
CA ARG A 39 33.29 -16.16 -2.91
C ARG A 39 32.96 -15.17 -4.06
N PHE A 40 31.89 -14.38 -3.91
CA PHE A 40 31.64 -13.15 -4.70
C PHE A 40 31.33 -13.31 -6.21
N THR A 41 30.45 -14.23 -6.62
CA THR A 41 29.92 -14.21 -8.01
C THR A 41 28.81 -13.17 -8.18
N SER A 42 28.80 -12.39 -9.27
CA SER A 42 27.87 -11.24 -9.49
C SER A 42 26.37 -11.56 -9.39
N HIS A 43 25.98 -12.83 -9.60
CA HIS A 43 24.59 -13.31 -9.43
C HIS A 43 24.08 -13.26 -7.98
N SER A 44 24.97 -13.16 -6.99
CA SER A 44 24.63 -13.24 -5.56
C SER A 44 24.07 -11.94 -4.97
N THR A 45 24.46 -10.77 -5.47
CA THR A 45 24.01 -9.47 -4.94
C THR A 45 22.53 -9.20 -5.21
N LEU A 46 22.03 -9.58 -6.39
CA LEU A 46 20.60 -9.45 -6.74
C LEU A 46 19.72 -10.38 -5.87
N SER A 47 20.22 -11.56 -5.54
CA SER A 47 19.51 -12.51 -4.67
C SER A 47 19.31 -11.98 -3.25
N ILE A 48 20.28 -11.21 -2.71
CA ILE A 48 20.17 -10.52 -1.42
C ILE A 48 19.02 -9.52 -1.46
N TYR A 49 18.96 -8.68 -2.50
CA TYR A 49 17.95 -7.63 -2.58
C TYR A 49 16.54 -8.16 -2.89
N LEU A 50 16.41 -9.24 -3.66
CA LEU A 50 15.13 -9.90 -3.90
C LEU A 50 14.63 -10.64 -2.65
N ALA A 51 15.52 -11.32 -1.92
CA ALA A 51 15.21 -12.03 -0.68
C ALA A 51 14.64 -11.11 0.42
N ILE A 52 15.19 -9.89 0.53
CA ILE A 52 14.74 -8.87 1.50
C ILE A 52 13.30 -8.41 1.22
N GLY A 53 12.80 -8.56 0.00
CA GLY A 53 11.46 -8.10 -0.41
C GLY A 53 10.30 -9.08 -0.17
N VAL A 54 10.56 -10.38 -0.03
CA VAL A 54 9.50 -11.42 -0.09
C VAL A 54 8.73 -11.59 1.23
N GLY A 55 9.25 -11.11 2.37
CA GLY A 55 8.57 -11.22 3.68
C GLY A 55 7.22 -10.50 3.75
N VAL A 56 6.94 -9.57 2.82
CA VAL A 56 5.77 -8.68 2.82
C VAL A 56 4.47 -9.40 2.42
N TYR A 57 4.54 -10.58 1.80
CA TYR A 57 3.34 -11.33 1.36
C TYR A 57 2.51 -11.93 2.50
N THR A 58 2.99 -11.86 3.74
CA THR A 58 2.28 -12.38 4.92
C THR A 58 1.22 -11.42 5.48
N GLY A 59 1.20 -10.16 5.03
CA GLY A 59 0.33 -9.11 5.59
C GLY A 59 0.72 -8.62 6.99
N ALA A 60 1.84 -9.11 7.53
CA ALA A 60 2.42 -8.69 8.79
C ALA A 60 3.35 -7.46 8.61
N HIS A 61 3.54 -6.68 9.67
CA HIS A 61 4.47 -5.55 9.72
C HIS A 61 5.94 -5.99 9.65
N ILE A 62 6.27 -7.15 10.22
CA ILE A 62 7.58 -7.82 10.23
C ILE A 62 8.76 -6.98 10.76
N ASN A 63 8.47 -5.80 11.34
CA ASN A 63 9.45 -4.80 11.74
C ASN A 63 8.96 -4.00 12.97
N PRO A 64 9.71 -4.00 14.09
CA PRO A 64 9.38 -3.21 15.28
C PRO A 64 9.32 -1.72 15.01
N ALA A 65 10.20 -1.17 14.16
CA ALA A 65 10.19 0.24 13.82
C ALA A 65 8.87 0.63 13.13
N VAL A 66 8.35 -0.22 12.23
CA VAL A 66 7.05 -0.01 11.57
C VAL A 66 5.92 -0.05 12.59
N SER A 67 5.88 -1.10 13.42
CA SER A 67 4.81 -1.32 14.40
C SER A 67 4.73 -0.19 15.43
N ILE A 68 5.87 0.22 15.98
CA ILE A 68 5.97 1.31 16.96
C ILE A 68 5.57 2.64 16.30
N SER A 69 6.02 2.91 15.07
CA SER A 69 5.70 4.17 14.37
C SER A 69 4.19 4.28 14.10
N LEU A 70 3.56 3.20 13.62
CA LEU A 70 2.12 3.14 13.40
C LEU A 70 1.32 3.25 14.70
N MET A 71 1.84 2.74 15.82
CA MET A 71 1.26 2.98 17.14
C MET A 71 1.24 4.47 17.50
N THR A 72 2.29 5.24 17.20
CA THR A 72 2.35 6.67 17.54
C THR A 72 1.27 7.51 16.82
N VAL A 73 0.85 7.08 15.63
CA VAL A 73 -0.24 7.71 14.86
C VAL A 73 -1.58 7.01 15.02
N ARG A 74 -1.73 6.19 16.08
CA ARG A 74 -2.97 5.49 16.46
C ARG A 74 -3.50 4.53 15.39
N LYS A 75 -2.61 3.99 14.55
CA LYS A 75 -2.90 2.93 13.57
C LYS A 75 -2.69 1.52 14.13
N LEU A 76 -2.06 1.39 15.31
CA LEU A 76 -1.87 0.14 16.04
C LEU A 76 -2.11 0.36 17.55
N LYS A 77 -2.79 -0.57 18.23
CA LYS A 77 -3.01 -0.47 19.68
C LYS A 77 -1.70 -0.74 20.44
N PRO A 78 -1.45 -0.13 21.62
CA PRO A 78 -0.19 -0.34 22.35
C PRO A 78 0.08 -1.79 22.75
N LEU A 79 -0.92 -2.49 23.32
CA LEU A 79 -0.76 -3.89 23.70
C LEU A 79 -0.53 -4.77 22.46
N GLN A 80 -1.26 -4.51 21.38
CA GLN A 80 -1.08 -5.18 20.10
C GLN A 80 0.36 -5.00 19.58
N CYS A 81 0.91 -3.79 19.64
CA CYS A 81 2.31 -3.52 19.27
C CYS A 81 3.32 -4.39 20.04
N VAL A 82 3.07 -4.67 21.32
CA VAL A 82 3.93 -5.56 22.12
C VAL A 82 3.94 -6.98 21.57
N PHE A 83 2.76 -7.53 21.25
CA PHE A 83 2.65 -8.87 20.63
C PHE A 83 3.36 -8.93 19.28
N TYR A 84 3.27 -7.86 18.48
CA TYR A 84 3.96 -7.76 17.19
C TYR A 84 5.48 -7.83 17.38
N VAL A 85 6.03 -6.99 18.26
CA VAL A 85 7.48 -6.93 18.50
C VAL A 85 8.02 -8.26 19.03
N ILE A 86 7.29 -8.93 19.93
CA ILE A 86 7.66 -10.25 20.42
C ILE A 86 7.67 -11.27 19.27
N GLY A 87 6.59 -11.33 18.48
CA GLY A 87 6.51 -12.22 17.33
C GLY A 87 7.66 -12.01 16.36
N GLN A 88 7.94 -10.75 16.00
CA GLN A 88 9.03 -10.37 15.10
C GLN A 88 10.40 -10.84 15.61
N ILE A 89 10.74 -10.59 16.88
CA ILE A 89 12.04 -10.99 17.45
C ILE A 89 12.17 -12.52 17.51
N VAL A 90 11.11 -13.23 17.90
CA VAL A 90 11.10 -14.71 17.94
C VAL A 90 11.24 -15.29 16.54
N GLY A 91 10.48 -14.77 15.58
CA GLY A 91 10.58 -15.17 14.17
C GLY A 91 11.98 -14.96 13.61
N ALA A 92 12.58 -13.82 13.89
CA ALA A 92 13.93 -13.50 13.45
C ALA A 92 14.99 -14.42 14.08
N PHE A 93 14.90 -14.69 15.38
CA PHE A 93 15.76 -15.66 16.06
C PHE A 93 15.67 -17.06 15.43
N LEU A 94 14.45 -17.54 15.16
CA LEU A 94 14.23 -18.85 14.56
C LEU A 94 14.75 -18.90 13.12
N GLY A 95 14.56 -17.84 12.34
CA GLY A 95 15.07 -17.72 10.97
C GLY A 95 16.60 -17.85 10.94
N ALA A 96 17.28 -17.09 11.78
CA ALA A 96 18.73 -17.14 11.90
C ALA A 96 19.26 -18.52 12.33
N SER A 97 18.59 -19.13 13.31
CA SER A 97 18.95 -20.48 13.76
C SER A 97 18.87 -21.52 12.64
N LEU A 98 17.85 -21.41 11.78
CA LEU A 98 17.70 -22.32 10.65
C LEU A 98 18.74 -22.06 9.57
N VAL A 99 19.08 -20.80 9.28
CA VAL A 99 20.16 -20.47 8.32
C VAL A 99 21.49 -21.06 8.79
N TYR A 100 21.83 -20.91 10.07
CA TYR A 100 23.03 -21.52 10.63
C TYR A 100 23.05 -23.05 10.47
N LEU A 101 21.93 -23.72 10.73
CA LEU A 101 21.81 -25.17 10.55
C LEU A 101 21.91 -25.59 9.08
N VAL A 102 21.26 -24.86 8.17
CA VAL A 102 21.28 -25.15 6.72
C VAL A 102 22.68 -24.99 6.15
N TYR A 103 23.42 -23.97 6.59
CA TYR A 103 24.78 -23.69 6.12
C TYR A 103 25.88 -24.29 7.00
N TRP A 104 25.56 -25.18 7.94
CA TRP A 104 26.49 -25.68 8.97
C TRP A 104 27.85 -26.11 8.41
N SER A 105 27.87 -26.93 7.35
CA SER A 105 29.11 -27.42 6.75
C SER A 105 29.93 -26.31 6.07
N GLN A 106 29.25 -25.31 5.50
CA GLN A 106 29.91 -24.17 4.85
C GLN A 106 30.55 -23.23 5.87
N PHE A 107 29.91 -23.08 7.01
CA PHE A 107 30.47 -22.42 8.17
C PHE A 107 31.78 -23.10 8.60
N ASP A 108 31.78 -24.42 8.80
CA ASP A 108 32.98 -25.19 9.17
C ASP A 108 34.09 -25.12 8.10
N GLU A 109 33.73 -25.19 6.82
CA GLU A 109 34.69 -25.06 5.71
C GLU A 109 35.31 -23.66 5.66
N PHE A 110 34.52 -22.61 5.89
CA PHE A 110 34.95 -21.22 5.76
C PHE A 110 35.83 -20.75 6.92
N ASP A 111 35.46 -21.07 8.16
CA ASP A 111 36.15 -20.60 9.37
C ASP A 111 37.05 -21.66 10.03
N GLY A 112 37.15 -22.85 9.44
CA GLY A 112 37.97 -23.95 9.95
C GLY A 112 37.45 -24.54 11.26
N GLY A 113 36.16 -24.36 11.56
CA GLY A 113 35.50 -24.81 12.79
C GLY A 113 35.69 -23.87 13.98
N THR A 114 36.36 -22.72 13.79
CA THR A 114 36.54 -21.70 14.84
C THR A 114 35.61 -20.52 14.57
N ARG A 115 34.53 -20.41 15.35
CA ARG A 115 33.53 -19.35 15.18
C ARG A 115 34.12 -17.99 15.55
N GLN A 116 34.06 -17.05 14.62
CA GLN A 116 34.55 -15.68 14.81
C GLN A 116 33.51 -14.68 14.28
N ILE A 117 33.35 -13.54 14.95
CA ILE A 117 32.42 -12.50 14.51
C ILE A 117 33.03 -11.67 13.38
N THR A 118 34.25 -11.18 13.59
CA THR A 118 34.96 -10.26 12.69
C THR A 118 36.28 -10.86 12.18
N GLY A 119 36.90 -10.21 11.20
CA GLY A 119 38.18 -10.63 10.64
C GLY A 119 38.02 -11.38 9.32
N LEU A 120 39.12 -11.94 8.81
CA LEU A 120 39.17 -12.57 7.49
C LEU A 120 38.17 -13.72 7.33
N TYR A 121 38.00 -14.53 8.39
CA TYR A 121 37.01 -15.61 8.43
C TYR A 121 35.90 -15.33 9.46
N GLY A 122 35.64 -14.05 9.77
CA GLY A 122 34.51 -13.68 10.62
C GLY A 122 33.20 -13.90 9.88
N THR A 123 32.17 -14.39 10.55
CA THR A 123 30.86 -14.74 9.96
C THR A 123 29.67 -14.04 10.64
N GLY A 124 29.91 -13.13 11.58
CA GLY A 124 28.84 -12.48 12.35
C GLY A 124 27.96 -11.52 11.54
N ASP A 125 28.50 -10.95 10.46
CA ASP A 125 27.78 -10.10 9.48
C ASP A 125 26.71 -10.84 8.67
N ILE A 126 26.69 -12.18 8.69
CA ILE A 126 25.58 -12.98 8.17
C ILE A 126 24.32 -12.73 8.97
N PHE A 127 24.46 -12.61 10.30
CA PHE A 127 23.33 -12.58 11.24
C PHE A 127 22.95 -11.16 11.65
N PHE A 128 23.91 -10.34 12.03
CA PHE A 128 23.63 -9.01 12.59
C PHE A 128 24.51 -7.92 11.97
N THR A 129 24.01 -6.69 12.05
CA THR A 129 24.68 -5.53 11.45
C THR A 129 25.81 -5.01 12.32
N MET A 130 26.83 -4.49 11.64
CA MET A 130 28.02 -3.86 12.21
C MET A 130 28.29 -2.56 11.44
N PRO A 131 28.99 -1.58 12.03
CA PRO A 131 29.29 -0.35 11.34
C PRO A 131 30.22 -0.61 10.16
N GLY A 132 30.05 0.18 9.10
CA GLY A 132 30.98 0.20 7.98
C GLY A 132 32.41 0.54 8.43
N LYS A 133 33.39 0.15 7.60
CA LYS A 133 34.80 0.40 7.91
C LYS A 133 35.04 1.90 8.13
N ASN A 134 35.62 2.23 9.29
CA ASN A 134 35.91 3.61 9.72
C ASN A 134 34.68 4.53 9.86
N VAL A 135 33.46 3.97 9.98
CA VAL A 135 32.25 4.76 10.21
C VAL A 135 32.07 4.96 11.72
N PRO A 136 32.06 6.21 12.21
CA PRO A 136 31.80 6.47 13.62
C PRO A 136 30.32 6.24 13.96
N HIS A 137 30.05 5.85 15.20
CA HIS A 137 28.71 5.48 15.68
C HIS A 137 27.65 6.57 15.47
N TRP A 138 28.01 7.85 15.65
CA TRP A 138 27.07 8.95 15.42
C TRP A 138 26.61 9.02 13.96
N ASN A 139 27.49 8.69 13.01
CA ASN A 139 27.17 8.73 11.58
C ASN A 139 26.31 7.53 11.19
N ALA A 140 26.64 6.33 11.68
CA ALA A 140 25.80 5.15 11.54
C ALA A 140 24.41 5.35 12.16
N PHE A 141 24.31 6.06 13.28
CA PHE A 141 23.04 6.38 13.92
C PHE A 141 22.18 7.32 13.08
N ILE A 142 22.77 8.39 12.50
CA ILE A 142 22.06 9.28 11.56
C ILE A 142 21.61 8.50 10.32
N ASP A 143 22.47 7.65 9.77
CA ASP A 143 22.14 6.78 8.63
C ASP A 143 20.91 5.92 8.91
N GLN A 144 20.84 5.27 10.08
CA GLN A 144 19.69 4.45 10.47
C GLN A 144 18.41 5.27 10.68
N ILE A 145 18.51 6.50 11.18
CA ILE A 145 17.36 7.41 11.30
C ILE A 145 16.84 7.80 9.91
N VAL A 146 17.73 8.24 9.00
CA VAL A 146 17.34 8.73 7.67
C VAL A 146 16.77 7.60 6.81
N SER A 147 17.48 6.48 6.72
CA SER A 147 17.09 5.35 5.87
C SER A 147 15.77 4.72 6.33
N THR A 148 15.56 4.55 7.64
CA THR A 148 14.30 4.03 8.19
C THR A 148 13.18 5.06 8.13
N GLY A 149 13.48 6.36 8.26
CA GLY A 149 12.49 7.41 8.04
C GLY A 149 11.95 7.42 6.62
N LEU A 150 12.83 7.27 5.62
CA LEU A 150 12.43 7.10 4.23
C LEU A 150 11.56 5.86 4.03
N LEU A 151 11.94 4.72 4.63
CA LEU A 151 11.14 3.51 4.60
C LEU A 151 9.70 3.76 5.09
N LEU A 152 9.55 4.41 6.25
CA LEU A 152 8.22 4.67 6.82
C LEU A 152 7.40 5.72 6.05
N ILE A 153 8.05 6.73 5.46
CA ILE A 153 7.39 7.67 4.54
C ILE A 153 6.76 6.90 3.39
N PHE A 154 7.52 6.00 2.75
CA PHE A 154 7.02 5.23 1.61
C PHE A 154 5.98 4.17 2.01
N ILE A 155 6.16 3.46 3.12
CA ILE A 155 5.14 2.52 3.63
C ILE A 155 3.79 3.23 3.79
N VAL A 156 3.77 4.36 4.51
CA VAL A 156 2.52 5.07 4.76
C VAL A 156 1.96 5.66 3.46
N ALA A 157 2.80 6.05 2.50
CA ALA A 157 2.38 6.53 1.19
C ALA A 157 1.73 5.46 0.30
N VAL A 158 2.27 4.25 0.30
CA VAL A 158 1.72 3.10 -0.45
C VAL A 158 0.37 2.68 0.12
N GLU A 159 0.19 2.78 1.44
CA GLU A 159 -1.05 2.39 2.12
C GLU A 159 -2.18 3.44 2.04
N GLN A 160 -1.97 4.60 1.42
CA GLN A 160 -3.03 5.61 1.30
C GLN A 160 -4.08 5.24 0.26
N ASP A 161 -5.36 5.29 0.65
CA ASP A 161 -6.51 5.03 -0.25
C ASP A 161 -6.59 5.96 -1.48
N PHE A 162 -5.99 7.16 -1.39
CA PHE A 162 -5.95 8.10 -2.50
C PHE A 162 -4.77 7.87 -3.46
N ASN A 163 -3.77 7.07 -3.05
CA ASN A 163 -2.65 6.70 -3.91
C ASN A 163 -3.06 5.53 -4.81
N ARG A 164 -3.75 5.84 -5.91
CA ARG A 164 -4.31 4.84 -6.86
C ARG A 164 -3.28 4.29 -7.85
N MET A 165 -2.00 4.67 -7.74
CA MET A 165 -0.97 4.23 -8.67
C MET A 165 -0.60 2.75 -8.48
N ILE A 166 -0.83 2.19 -7.29
CA ILE A 166 -0.45 0.83 -6.92
C ILE A 166 -1.73 0.07 -6.53
N SER A 167 -2.02 -1.04 -7.22
CA SER A 167 -3.14 -1.91 -6.85
C SER A 167 -2.83 -2.64 -5.54
N GLU A 168 -3.86 -3.03 -4.78
CA GLU A 168 -3.70 -3.77 -3.52
C GLU A 168 -2.82 -5.02 -3.68
N VAL A 169 -3.00 -5.76 -4.77
CA VAL A 169 -2.21 -6.96 -5.09
C VAL A 169 -0.72 -6.64 -5.32
N ASN A 170 -0.41 -5.43 -5.78
CA ASN A 170 0.95 -5.00 -6.10
C ASN A 170 1.64 -4.27 -4.92
N LYS A 171 0.93 -3.95 -3.83
CA LYS A 171 1.54 -3.28 -2.66
C LYS A 171 2.73 -4.05 -2.08
N PRO A 172 2.68 -5.39 -1.88
CA PRO A 172 3.84 -6.12 -1.38
C PRO A 172 5.07 -6.00 -2.28
N PHE A 173 4.86 -6.03 -3.60
CA PHE A 173 5.93 -5.88 -4.57
C PHE A 173 6.52 -4.45 -4.58
N ALA A 174 5.68 -3.43 -4.47
CA ALA A 174 6.14 -2.05 -4.36
C ALA A 174 6.98 -1.83 -3.09
N LEU A 175 6.54 -2.38 -1.95
CA LEU A 175 7.27 -2.32 -0.69
C LEU A 175 8.61 -3.05 -0.79
N ALA A 176 8.67 -4.21 -1.44
CA ALA A 176 9.92 -4.92 -1.73
C ALA A 176 10.91 -4.06 -2.52
N LEU A 177 10.45 -3.38 -3.59
CA LEU A 177 11.30 -2.50 -4.39
C LEU A 177 11.78 -1.27 -3.61
N ILE A 178 10.95 -0.70 -2.73
CA ILE A 178 11.35 0.40 -1.84
C ILE A 178 12.48 -0.04 -0.92
N VAL A 179 12.33 -1.20 -0.26
CA VAL A 179 13.36 -1.71 0.65
C VAL A 179 14.66 -1.99 -0.12
N MET A 180 14.58 -2.58 -1.32
CA MET A 180 15.74 -2.77 -2.19
C MET A 180 16.42 -1.44 -2.52
N GLY A 181 15.67 -0.43 -2.96
CA GLY A 181 16.23 0.88 -3.32
C GLY A 181 16.94 1.56 -2.14
N ILE A 182 16.37 1.47 -0.94
CA ILE A 182 16.98 2.01 0.28
C ILE A 182 18.27 1.26 0.63
N ASN A 183 18.28 -0.06 0.54
CA ASN A 183 19.50 -0.84 0.76
C ASN A 183 20.60 -0.46 -0.24
N CYS A 184 20.28 -0.36 -1.54
CA CYS A 184 21.24 0.07 -2.54
C CYS A 184 21.83 1.47 -2.25
N ALA A 185 21.05 2.37 -1.63
CA ALA A 185 21.46 3.74 -1.35
C ALA A 185 22.19 3.92 0.00
N PHE A 186 21.87 3.14 1.03
CA PHE A 186 22.28 3.41 2.42
C PHE A 186 23.05 2.26 3.11
N SER A 187 23.35 1.14 2.43
CA SER A 187 23.96 -0.02 3.10
C SER A 187 25.44 0.14 3.53
N ILE A 188 26.24 1.04 2.93
CA ILE A 188 27.69 1.10 3.20
C ILE A 188 28.01 1.54 4.64
N ASN A 189 27.19 2.43 5.22
CA ASN A 189 27.51 3.03 6.52
C ASN A 189 27.16 2.13 7.71
N ALA A 190 26.00 1.48 7.64
CA ALA A 190 25.40 0.76 8.77
C ALA A 190 24.64 -0.51 8.33
N ALA A 191 24.97 -1.06 7.16
CA ALA A 191 24.36 -2.24 6.56
C ALA A 191 22.84 -2.16 6.36
N ALA A 192 22.29 -0.93 6.31
CA ALA A 192 20.85 -0.66 6.20
C ALA A 192 20.00 -1.59 7.08
N ALA A 193 20.27 -1.61 8.40
CA ALA A 193 19.58 -2.51 9.32
C ALA A 193 18.05 -2.35 9.25
N LEU A 194 17.55 -1.10 9.29
CA LEU A 194 16.14 -0.67 9.05
C LEU A 194 15.06 -1.28 9.97
N ASN A 195 15.37 -2.37 10.64
CA ASN A 195 14.44 -3.25 11.32
C ASN A 195 15.11 -3.79 12.60
N PRO A 196 14.67 -3.37 13.79
CA PRO A 196 15.23 -3.84 15.04
C PRO A 196 15.17 -5.35 15.24
N ALA A 197 14.13 -6.04 14.75
CA ALA A 197 14.03 -7.50 14.87
C ALA A 197 15.04 -8.22 13.94
N ARG A 198 15.31 -7.64 12.76
CA ARG A 198 16.30 -8.14 11.78
C ARG A 198 17.74 -8.04 12.27
N ASP A 199 17.99 -7.30 13.34
CA ASP A 199 19.29 -7.28 14.01
C ASP A 199 19.24 -8.04 15.33
N LEU A 200 18.30 -7.69 16.22
CA LEU A 200 18.27 -8.19 17.59
C LEU A 200 17.98 -9.70 17.68
N GLY A 201 17.03 -10.22 16.88
CA GLY A 201 16.70 -11.65 16.90
C GLY A 201 17.89 -12.53 16.50
N PRO A 202 18.50 -12.29 15.34
CA PRO A 202 19.70 -13.00 14.92
C PRO A 202 20.91 -12.76 15.82
N ARG A 203 21.07 -11.57 16.40
CA ARG A 203 22.13 -11.27 17.38
C ARG A 203 21.95 -12.08 18.66
N LEU A 204 20.72 -12.25 19.15
CA LEU A 204 20.41 -13.11 20.28
C LEU A 204 20.73 -14.58 19.98
N PHE A 205 20.43 -15.05 18.77
CA PHE A 205 20.85 -16.40 18.33
C PHE A 205 22.39 -16.50 18.28
N SER A 206 23.04 -15.49 17.72
CA SER A 206 24.50 -15.42 17.59
C SER A 206 25.20 -15.46 18.94
N ALA A 207 24.56 -15.01 20.03
CA ALA A 207 25.12 -15.14 21.38
C ALA A 207 25.36 -16.60 21.80
N PHE A 208 24.60 -17.57 21.26
CA PHE A 208 24.81 -19.00 21.48
C PHE A 208 25.96 -19.56 20.64
N VAL A 209 26.27 -18.93 19.51
CA VAL A 209 27.31 -19.38 18.57
C VAL A 209 28.67 -18.78 18.94
N TYR A 210 28.72 -17.49 19.22
CA TYR A 210 29.97 -16.73 19.42
C TYR A 210 30.21 -16.34 20.88
N GLY A 211 29.16 -16.23 21.70
CA GLY A 211 29.23 -15.71 23.07
C GLY A 211 28.50 -14.39 23.25
N TRP A 212 27.88 -14.19 24.42
CA TRP A 212 27.06 -13.01 24.73
C TRP A 212 27.86 -11.70 24.65
N ASN A 213 29.00 -11.65 25.34
CA ASN A 213 29.83 -10.45 25.35
C ASN A 213 30.40 -10.16 23.96
N ASP A 214 30.72 -11.19 23.20
CA ASP A 214 31.28 -11.03 21.87
C ASP A 214 30.27 -10.35 20.93
N VAL A 215 29.00 -10.78 20.92
CA VAL A 215 27.99 -10.19 20.00
C VAL A 215 27.45 -8.83 20.43
N PHE A 216 27.45 -8.51 21.73
CA PHE A 216 26.91 -7.25 22.24
C PHE A 216 27.98 -6.17 22.51
N CYS A 217 29.24 -6.54 22.74
CA CYS A 217 30.32 -5.58 22.95
C CYS A 217 31.11 -5.27 21.67
N VAL A 218 31.01 -6.10 20.63
CA VAL A 218 31.69 -5.88 19.34
C VAL A 218 31.42 -4.47 18.80
N HIS A 219 32.48 -3.87 18.24
CA HIS A 219 32.48 -2.48 17.79
C HIS A 219 31.97 -1.51 18.88
N ASN A 220 32.51 -1.57 20.09
CA ASN A 220 32.20 -0.63 21.18
C ASN A 220 30.69 -0.52 21.48
N TYR A 221 30.01 -1.66 21.66
CA TYR A 221 28.58 -1.73 21.94
C TYR A 221 27.69 -1.18 20.81
N TYR A 222 27.98 -1.51 19.56
CA TYR A 222 27.21 -1.03 18.41
C TYR A 222 25.72 -1.46 18.40
N PHE A 223 25.38 -2.57 19.07
CA PHE A 223 24.08 -3.25 18.99
C PHE A 223 22.84 -2.38 19.21
N TRP A 224 22.94 -1.28 19.97
CA TRP A 224 21.79 -0.42 20.25
C TRP A 224 21.42 0.48 19.06
N ILE A 225 22.35 0.75 18.14
CA ILE A 225 22.12 1.61 16.97
C ILE A 225 21.07 1.03 16.02
N PRO A 226 21.16 -0.24 15.56
CA PRO A 226 20.14 -0.85 14.70
C PRO A 226 18.80 -1.10 15.42
N ILE A 227 18.70 -0.81 16.72
CA ILE A 227 17.45 -0.85 17.48
C ILE A 227 16.86 0.56 17.58
N VAL A 228 17.59 1.50 18.16
CA VAL A 228 17.10 2.84 18.47
C VAL A 228 17.02 3.71 17.23
N GLY A 229 18.02 3.65 16.35
CA GLY A 229 18.08 4.44 15.11
C GLY A 229 16.85 4.21 14.24
N PRO A 230 16.51 2.95 13.89
CA PRO A 230 15.31 2.65 13.11
C PRO A 230 13.99 3.07 13.78
N ILE A 231 13.85 2.90 15.10
CA ILE A 231 12.63 3.33 15.82
C ILE A 231 12.45 4.84 15.71
N LEU A 232 13.50 5.62 15.97
CA LEU A 232 13.45 7.08 15.86
C LEU A 232 13.21 7.52 14.42
N GLY A 233 13.92 6.92 13.47
CA GLY A 233 13.74 7.17 12.04
C GLY A 233 12.31 6.92 11.59
N GLY A 234 11.75 5.76 11.94
CA GLY A 234 10.38 5.39 11.60
C GLY A 234 9.35 6.37 12.16
N ILE A 235 9.47 6.76 13.43
CA ILE A 235 8.55 7.72 14.06
C ILE A 235 8.63 9.05 13.32
N VAL A 236 9.82 9.59 13.11
CA VAL A 236 10.02 10.84 12.38
C VAL A 236 9.45 10.76 10.96
N GLY A 237 9.72 9.67 10.24
CA GLY A 237 9.23 9.45 8.88
C GLY A 237 7.70 9.42 8.77
N VAL A 238 7.03 8.65 9.65
CA VAL A 238 5.57 8.60 9.68
C VAL A 238 4.98 9.98 9.95
N TRP A 239 5.50 10.72 10.94
CA TRP A 239 4.97 12.05 11.27
C TRP A 239 5.24 13.08 10.18
N ILE A 240 6.40 13.05 9.52
CA ILE A 240 6.66 13.88 8.32
C ILE A 240 5.60 13.62 7.26
N TYR A 241 5.30 12.34 6.97
CA TYR A 241 4.28 12.00 5.99
C TYR A 241 2.88 12.45 6.43
N GLN A 242 2.51 12.29 7.70
CA GLN A 242 1.21 12.76 8.20
C GLN A 242 1.06 14.28 8.04
N CYS A 243 2.10 15.04 8.36
CA CYS A 243 2.12 16.49 8.17
C CYS A 243 1.98 16.86 6.69
N TYR A 244 2.78 16.24 5.82
CA TYR A 244 2.72 16.43 4.38
C TYR A 244 1.32 16.12 3.82
N ALA A 245 0.79 14.93 4.13
CA ALA A 245 -0.53 14.49 3.67
C ALA A 245 -1.64 15.42 4.16
N SER A 246 -1.55 15.92 5.40
CA SER A 246 -2.50 16.89 5.96
C SER A 246 -2.45 18.23 5.22
N ILE A 247 -1.26 18.76 4.93
CA ILE A 247 -1.09 20.00 4.17
C ILE A 247 -1.68 19.85 2.76
N ILE A 248 -1.35 18.76 2.07
CA ILE A 248 -1.84 18.48 0.73
C ILE A 248 -3.37 18.32 0.74
N LYS A 249 -3.92 17.57 1.70
CA LYS A 249 -5.38 17.39 1.85
C LYS A 249 -6.08 18.74 2.09
N ASN A 250 -5.54 19.58 2.96
CA ASN A 250 -6.09 20.92 3.23
C ASN A 250 -6.01 21.82 1.99
N TYR A 251 -4.91 21.76 1.24
CA TYR A 251 -4.79 22.47 -0.03
C TYR A 251 -5.85 22.03 -1.04
N TRP A 252 -6.05 20.72 -1.20
CA TRP A 252 -7.07 20.19 -2.12
C TRP A 252 -8.49 20.48 -1.66
N GLN A 253 -8.76 20.46 -0.35
CA GLN A 253 -10.07 20.85 0.18
C GLN A 253 -10.33 22.35 -0.05
N PHE A 254 -9.35 23.20 0.22
CA PHE A 254 -9.44 24.64 -0.02
C PHE A 254 -9.57 24.97 -1.51
N SER A 255 -8.77 24.31 -2.37
CA SER A 255 -8.84 24.48 -3.81
C SER A 255 -10.18 24.00 -4.36
N ASN A 256 -10.70 22.85 -3.92
CA ASN A 256 -12.04 22.38 -4.28
C ASN A 256 -13.15 23.28 -3.74
N THR A 257 -13.00 23.86 -2.55
CA THR A 257 -13.99 24.82 -2.01
C THR A 257 -13.98 26.13 -2.80
N LYS A 258 -12.79 26.63 -3.18
CA LYS A 258 -12.66 27.76 -4.10
C LYS A 258 -13.19 27.42 -5.50
N ARG A 259 -12.92 26.20 -5.99
CA ARG A 259 -13.37 25.72 -7.30
C ARG A 259 -14.85 25.42 -7.35
N ASN A 260 -15.49 25.09 -6.23
CA ASN A 260 -16.96 25.00 -6.13
C ASN A 260 -17.57 26.40 -6.01
N LYS A 261 -16.90 27.34 -5.30
CA LYS A 261 -17.32 28.75 -5.24
C LYS A 261 -17.10 29.52 -6.55
N SER A 262 -16.08 29.18 -7.33
CA SER A 262 -15.80 29.74 -8.67
C SER A 262 -16.36 28.85 -9.79
N GLY A 263 -16.80 27.63 -9.46
CA GLY A 263 -17.36 26.62 -10.36
C GLY A 263 -18.88 26.64 -10.40
N ALA A 264 -19.52 27.30 -9.43
CA ALA A 264 -20.80 27.96 -9.68
C ALA A 264 -20.72 28.88 -10.93
N ASP A 265 -19.50 29.34 -11.29
CA ASP A 265 -19.22 30.11 -12.50
C ASP A 265 -18.30 29.38 -13.53
N SER A 266 -18.03 28.07 -13.42
CA SER A 266 -17.06 27.39 -14.32
C SER A 266 -17.26 25.89 -14.57
N ALA A 267 -18.48 25.45 -14.86
CA ALA A 267 -18.67 24.31 -15.75
C ALA A 267 -18.00 24.60 -17.10
N ILE A 268 -17.09 23.75 -17.61
CA ILE A 268 -16.61 23.89 -18.99
C ILE A 268 -17.67 23.26 -19.88
N PRO A 269 -18.41 24.05 -20.68
CA PRO A 269 -19.41 23.50 -21.58
C PRO A 269 -18.73 22.53 -22.53
N ALA A 270 -19.28 21.33 -22.67
CA ALA A 270 -18.84 20.33 -23.62
C ALA A 270 -19.95 20.09 -24.64
N SER A 271 -19.57 19.77 -25.87
CA SER A 271 -20.54 19.21 -26.82
C SER A 271 -20.98 17.81 -26.36
N PRO A 272 -22.24 17.42 -26.62
CA PRO A 272 -22.67 16.05 -26.43
C PRO A 272 -21.74 15.05 -27.15
N PRO A 273 -21.59 13.82 -26.64
CA PRO A 273 -20.82 12.79 -27.33
C PRO A 273 -21.44 12.44 -28.69
N SER A 274 -20.61 12.00 -29.62
CA SER A 274 -21.05 11.46 -30.92
C SER A 274 -20.61 9.99 -31.03
N PRO A 275 -21.54 9.02 -31.20
CA PRO A 275 -22.99 9.20 -31.29
C PRO A 275 -23.62 9.61 -29.95
N LEU A 276 -24.82 10.21 -30.01
CA LEU A 276 -25.60 10.53 -28.82
C LEU A 276 -26.00 9.22 -28.10
N PRO A 277 -25.96 9.19 -26.76
CA PRO A 277 -26.44 8.05 -26.01
C PRO A 277 -27.97 7.96 -26.14
N HIS A 278 -28.53 6.76 -26.24
CA HIS A 278 -29.99 6.62 -26.16
C HIS A 278 -30.51 6.79 -24.73
N PHE A 279 -29.68 6.42 -23.74
CA PHE A 279 -30.08 6.40 -22.34
C PHE A 279 -29.09 7.16 -21.46
N LEU A 280 -29.63 7.86 -20.47
CA LEU A 280 -28.90 8.40 -19.34
C LEU A 280 -29.34 7.71 -18.05
N TYR A 281 -28.51 7.78 -17.04
CA TYR A 281 -28.71 7.07 -15.78
C TYR A 281 -28.58 8.03 -14.60
N GLN A 282 -29.56 7.99 -13.70
CA GLN A 282 -29.51 8.71 -12.43
C GLN A 282 -29.30 7.70 -11.30
N LEU A 283 -28.26 7.90 -10.48
CA LEU A 283 -27.96 7.03 -9.34
C LEU A 283 -28.67 7.51 -8.07
N LEU A 284 -29.13 6.55 -7.27
CA LEU A 284 -29.83 6.78 -6.00
C LEU A 284 -29.21 5.89 -4.91
N THR A 285 -29.05 6.45 -3.71
CA THR A 285 -28.53 5.72 -2.55
C THR A 285 -29.62 4.98 -1.78
N GLU A 286 -30.88 5.23 -2.10
CA GLU A 286 -32.05 4.65 -1.45
C GLU A 286 -33.03 4.09 -2.49
N ALA A 287 -33.91 3.21 -2.04
CA ALA A 287 -34.93 2.64 -2.90
C ALA A 287 -35.89 3.72 -3.41
N PRO A 288 -36.26 3.71 -4.70
CA PRO A 288 -37.26 4.62 -5.25
C PRO A 288 -38.60 4.57 -4.49
N PRO A 289 -39.28 5.71 -4.30
CA PRO A 289 -40.62 5.74 -3.74
C PRO A 289 -41.60 4.93 -4.59
N THR A 290 -42.49 4.18 -3.94
CA THR A 290 -43.53 3.37 -4.60
C THR A 290 -44.91 3.79 -4.09
N PRO A 291 -45.82 4.30 -4.96
CA PRO A 291 -45.63 4.56 -6.39
C PRO A 291 -44.68 5.74 -6.66
N LEU A 292 -44.08 5.76 -7.87
CA LEU A 292 -43.23 6.88 -8.29
C LEU A 292 -44.04 8.19 -8.32
N PRO A 293 -43.57 9.26 -7.67
CA PRO A 293 -44.19 10.59 -7.73
C PRO A 293 -43.98 11.22 -9.12
N GLU A 294 -44.82 12.19 -9.48
CA GLU A 294 -44.68 12.92 -10.75
C GLU A 294 -43.31 13.62 -10.88
N ILE A 295 -42.82 14.16 -9.76
CA ILE A 295 -41.52 14.80 -9.62
C ILE A 295 -40.76 14.09 -8.51
N LEU A 296 -39.54 13.63 -8.80
CA LEU A 296 -38.68 13.00 -7.81
C LEU A 296 -38.00 14.06 -6.93
N PRO A 297 -37.82 13.78 -5.63
CA PRO A 297 -37.00 14.64 -4.78
C PRO A 297 -35.55 14.62 -5.27
N MET A 298 -34.92 15.79 -5.29
CA MET A 298 -33.49 15.90 -5.55
C MET A 298 -32.69 15.32 -4.37
N SER A 299 -31.51 14.76 -4.66
CA SER A 299 -30.57 14.41 -3.59
C SER A 299 -29.98 15.67 -2.95
N ASP A 300 -29.50 15.59 -1.71
CA ASP A 300 -28.84 16.73 -1.03
C ASP A 300 -27.73 17.37 -1.89
N ARG A 301 -27.05 16.53 -2.68
CA ARG A 301 -26.02 16.98 -3.63
C ARG A 301 -26.63 17.75 -4.80
N ASP A 302 -27.66 17.23 -5.44
CA ASP A 302 -28.32 17.89 -6.56
C ASP A 302 -28.97 19.21 -6.13
N VAL A 303 -29.49 19.28 -4.89
CA VAL A 303 -29.99 20.53 -4.29
C VAL A 303 -28.87 21.56 -4.11
N ALA A 304 -27.69 21.12 -3.66
CA ALA A 304 -26.55 22.01 -3.47
C ALA A 304 -25.97 22.55 -4.79
N ASP A 305 -25.97 21.71 -5.83
CA ASP A 305 -25.39 22.04 -7.14
C ASP A 305 -26.42 22.70 -8.09
N GLY A 306 -27.73 22.56 -7.81
CA GLY A 306 -28.83 23.18 -8.57
C GLY A 306 -29.24 22.44 -9.84
N PHE A 307 -28.76 21.21 -10.04
CA PHE A 307 -29.08 20.35 -11.17
C PHE A 307 -28.95 18.88 -10.78
N VAL A 308 -29.59 17.99 -11.56
CA VAL A 308 -29.53 16.53 -11.34
C VAL A 308 -28.32 15.94 -12.06
N HIS A 309 -27.48 15.23 -11.32
CA HIS A 309 -26.34 14.51 -11.90
C HIS A 309 -26.78 13.25 -12.65
N LEU A 310 -26.46 13.20 -13.94
CA LEU A 310 -26.68 12.03 -14.79
C LEU A 310 -25.34 11.40 -15.19
N ALA A 311 -25.41 10.17 -15.66
CA ALA A 311 -24.26 9.42 -16.14
C ALA A 311 -24.62 8.63 -17.39
N ARG A 312 -23.61 8.32 -18.21
CA ARG A 312 -23.72 7.26 -19.22
C ARG A 312 -23.40 5.91 -18.59
N ALA A 313 -23.80 4.83 -19.24
CA ALA A 313 -23.53 3.47 -18.79
C ALA A 313 -22.03 3.25 -18.48
N ILE A 314 -21.13 3.69 -19.37
CA ILE A 314 -19.67 3.57 -19.17
C ILE A 314 -19.15 4.30 -17.92
N ASN A 315 -19.88 5.31 -17.46
CA ASN A 315 -19.48 6.13 -16.32
C ASN A 315 -20.02 5.60 -14.97
N ILE A 316 -20.96 4.64 -14.97
CA ILE A 316 -21.62 4.18 -13.75
C ILE A 316 -20.66 3.49 -12.78
N LEU A 317 -19.87 2.52 -13.21
CA LEU A 317 -18.93 1.83 -12.32
C LEU A 317 -17.87 2.80 -11.74
N PRO A 318 -17.17 3.63 -12.54
CA PRO A 318 -16.25 4.63 -12.00
C PRO A 318 -16.91 5.59 -11.00
N LEU A 319 -18.16 5.99 -11.25
CA LEU A 319 -18.92 6.88 -10.38
C LEU A 319 -19.33 6.18 -9.08
N ALA A 320 -19.78 4.93 -9.15
CA ALA A 320 -20.09 4.07 -8.00
C ALA A 320 -18.87 3.88 -7.09
N MET A 321 -17.72 3.54 -7.67
CA MET A 321 -16.46 3.37 -6.93
C MET A 321 -15.97 4.67 -6.29
N LYS A 322 -16.20 5.83 -6.93
CA LYS A 322 -15.73 7.13 -6.45
C LYS A 322 -16.64 7.73 -5.38
N ASN A 323 -17.95 7.72 -5.62
CA ASN A 323 -18.92 8.53 -4.87
C ASN A 323 -19.90 7.69 -4.03
N TYR A 324 -19.98 6.38 -4.24
CA TYR A 324 -20.98 5.52 -3.60
C TYR A 324 -20.33 4.28 -2.96
N ASN A 325 -19.05 4.37 -2.60
CA ASN A 325 -18.31 3.26 -1.99
C ASN A 325 -18.68 3.00 -0.51
N TYR A 326 -19.56 3.82 0.08
CA TYR A 326 -20.09 3.61 1.43
C TYR A 326 -21.45 2.87 1.45
N THR A 327 -22.12 2.70 0.31
CA THR A 327 -23.41 2.00 0.25
C THR A 327 -23.23 0.54 -0.15
N VAL A 328 -24.04 -0.35 0.42
CA VAL A 328 -24.09 -1.79 0.03
C VAL A 328 -25.14 -2.07 -1.03
N GLN A 329 -26.06 -1.12 -1.23
CA GLN A 329 -27.07 -1.12 -2.27
C GLN A 329 -26.99 0.18 -3.05
N LEU A 330 -27.14 0.11 -4.37
CA LEU A 330 -27.17 1.25 -5.27
C LEU A 330 -28.31 1.07 -6.24
N TRP A 331 -29.17 2.08 -6.34
CA TRP A 331 -30.30 2.09 -7.26
C TRP A 331 -30.00 3.00 -8.44
N ALA A 332 -30.64 2.74 -9.58
CA ALA A 332 -30.55 3.60 -10.74
C ALA A 332 -31.86 3.68 -11.51
N PHE A 333 -32.16 4.86 -12.03
CA PHE A 333 -33.15 5.03 -13.09
C PHE A 333 -32.46 5.03 -14.45
N LYS A 334 -33.09 4.36 -15.43
CA LYS A 334 -32.77 4.50 -16.85
C LYS A 334 -33.72 5.52 -17.45
N LEU A 335 -33.16 6.59 -18.00
CA LEU A 335 -33.86 7.72 -18.59
C LEU A 335 -33.72 7.70 -20.11
N ASP A 336 -34.81 8.02 -20.83
CA ASP A 336 -34.79 8.17 -22.29
C ASP A 336 -34.23 9.54 -22.68
N TYR A 337 -32.97 9.57 -23.12
CA TYR A 337 -32.31 10.83 -23.46
C TYR A 337 -32.89 11.51 -24.69
N GLN A 338 -33.28 10.72 -25.69
CA GLN A 338 -33.82 11.24 -26.94
C GLN A 338 -35.19 11.87 -26.68
N TRP A 339 -36.06 11.18 -25.95
CA TRP A 339 -37.35 11.71 -25.54
C TRP A 339 -37.20 12.98 -24.69
N MET A 340 -36.22 13.02 -23.79
CA MET A 340 -35.94 14.22 -22.97
C MET A 340 -35.61 15.45 -23.84
N ILE A 341 -34.74 15.31 -24.83
CA ILE A 341 -34.42 16.43 -25.73
C ILE A 341 -35.65 16.84 -26.55
N GLU A 342 -36.37 15.88 -27.12
CA GLU A 342 -37.57 16.14 -27.94
C GLU A 342 -38.69 16.84 -27.17
N ASN A 343 -38.76 16.64 -25.85
CA ASN A 343 -39.73 17.27 -24.96
C ASN A 343 -39.18 18.51 -24.24
N GLY A 344 -38.04 19.05 -24.69
CA GLY A 344 -37.52 20.35 -24.25
C GLY A 344 -36.84 20.37 -22.88
N TYR A 345 -36.34 19.23 -22.40
CA TYR A 345 -35.57 19.18 -21.15
C TYR A 345 -34.13 19.68 -21.37
N ASP A 346 -33.66 20.55 -20.47
CA ASP A 346 -32.32 21.17 -20.54
C ASP A 346 -31.25 20.22 -19.97
N VAL A 347 -30.69 19.36 -20.82
CA VAL A 347 -29.55 18.51 -20.49
C VAL A 347 -28.28 19.12 -21.06
N LYS A 348 -27.38 19.59 -20.18
CA LYS A 348 -26.07 20.12 -20.58
C LYS A 348 -24.98 19.10 -20.34
N TRP A 349 -23.98 19.14 -21.20
CA TRP A 349 -22.79 18.29 -21.08
C TRP A 349 -21.63 19.11 -20.59
N GLU A 350 -20.90 18.59 -19.62
CA GLU A 350 -19.78 19.29 -19.01
C GLU A 350 -18.54 18.42 -18.95
N TRP A 351 -17.40 19.01 -19.26
CA TRP A 351 -16.12 18.32 -19.17
C TRP A 351 -15.61 18.29 -17.73
N SER A 352 -15.47 17.09 -17.17
CA SER A 352 -14.82 16.90 -15.88
C SER A 352 -13.31 16.75 -16.05
N THR A 353 -12.57 17.80 -15.68
CA THR A 353 -11.09 17.76 -15.62
C THR A 353 -10.54 16.73 -14.63
N SER A 354 -11.35 16.28 -13.65
CA SER A 354 -10.90 15.31 -12.65
C SER A 354 -10.78 13.88 -13.18
N ASN A 355 -11.56 13.53 -14.20
CA ASN A 355 -11.65 12.17 -14.73
C ASN A 355 -11.55 12.14 -16.27
N SER A 356 -11.18 13.25 -16.91
CA SER A 356 -11.08 13.42 -18.38
C SER A 356 -12.26 12.84 -19.15
N THR A 357 -13.48 13.11 -18.67
CA THR A 357 -14.72 12.58 -19.25
C THR A 357 -15.83 13.61 -19.14
N ILE A 358 -16.87 13.46 -19.96
CA ILE A 358 -18.03 14.34 -19.97
C ILE A 358 -19.17 13.74 -19.16
N TYR A 359 -19.89 14.59 -18.41
CA TYR A 359 -21.08 14.20 -17.67
C TYR A 359 -22.28 15.03 -18.15
N PRO A 360 -23.45 14.40 -18.31
CA PRO A 360 -24.70 15.11 -18.49
C PRO A 360 -25.27 15.59 -17.16
N HIS A 361 -25.81 16.80 -17.16
CA HIS A 361 -26.52 17.40 -16.04
C HIS A 361 -27.89 17.87 -16.52
N LEU A 362 -28.95 17.48 -15.80
CA LEU A 362 -30.31 17.93 -16.06
C LEU A 362 -30.61 19.16 -15.21
N TYR A 363 -30.85 20.30 -15.87
CA TYR A 363 -31.27 21.53 -15.23
C TYR A 363 -32.79 21.52 -15.08
N GLY A 364 -33.24 20.93 -13.97
CA GLY A 364 -34.65 20.70 -13.67
C GLY A 364 -34.81 19.50 -12.75
N ASN A 365 -36.05 19.01 -12.60
CA ASN A 365 -36.31 17.80 -11.83
C ASN A 365 -36.44 16.58 -12.73
N THR A 366 -36.03 15.43 -12.21
CA THR A 366 -36.40 14.15 -12.81
C THR A 366 -37.90 13.93 -12.64
N THR A 367 -38.61 13.74 -13.75
CA THR A 367 -40.05 13.44 -13.73
C THR A 367 -40.27 11.96 -14.03
N LYS A 368 -41.38 11.40 -13.54
CA LYS A 368 -41.76 10.01 -13.78
C LYS A 368 -41.78 9.65 -15.27
N LYS A 369 -42.15 10.60 -16.14
CA LYS A 369 -42.26 10.39 -17.59
C LYS A 369 -40.92 10.12 -18.28
N MET A 370 -39.80 10.57 -17.68
CA MET A 370 -38.46 10.32 -18.21
C MET A 370 -37.99 8.89 -17.96
N ILE A 371 -38.54 8.22 -16.94
CA ILE A 371 -38.03 6.96 -16.41
C ILE A 371 -38.63 5.82 -17.19
N LEU A 372 -37.77 5.08 -17.90
CA LEU A 372 -38.15 3.88 -18.63
C LEU A 372 -38.16 2.65 -17.72
N ASP A 373 -37.16 2.57 -16.84
CA ASP A 373 -36.93 1.40 -16.00
C ASP A 373 -36.06 1.75 -14.78
N GLN A 374 -36.03 0.86 -13.81
CA GLN A 374 -35.18 0.99 -12.62
C GLN A 374 -34.45 -0.32 -12.32
N SER A 375 -33.21 -0.23 -11.83
CA SER A 375 -32.43 -1.39 -11.39
C SER A 375 -31.79 -1.14 -10.03
N THR A 376 -31.34 -2.23 -9.40
CA THR A 376 -30.60 -2.21 -8.14
C THR A 376 -29.41 -3.15 -8.23
N TRP A 377 -28.28 -2.69 -7.71
CA TRP A 377 -27.10 -3.51 -7.50
C TRP A 377 -26.83 -3.62 -6.01
N THR A 378 -26.40 -4.82 -5.60
CA THR A 378 -26.04 -5.10 -4.21
C THR A 378 -24.65 -5.74 -4.15
N ARG A 379 -23.95 -5.52 -3.04
CA ARG A 379 -22.64 -6.10 -2.74
C ARG A 379 -22.53 -6.42 -1.26
N GLN A 380 -21.56 -7.25 -0.88
CA GLN A 380 -21.30 -7.51 0.54
C GLN A 380 -20.62 -6.32 1.21
N LEU A 381 -20.79 -6.23 2.53
CA LEU A 381 -20.08 -5.26 3.36
C LEU A 381 -18.57 -5.51 3.24
N ASN A 382 -17.81 -4.48 2.83
CA ASN A 382 -16.37 -4.48 2.51
C ASN A 382 -15.95 -4.92 1.10
N GLU A 383 -16.89 -5.33 0.23
CA GLU A 383 -16.58 -5.53 -1.20
C GLU A 383 -16.57 -4.20 -1.94
N LYS A 384 -15.71 -4.03 -2.97
CA LYS A 384 -15.75 -2.87 -3.89
C LYS A 384 -16.73 -3.14 -5.03
N TRP A 385 -17.43 -2.10 -5.50
CA TRP A 385 -18.14 -2.14 -6.79
C TRP A 385 -17.16 -2.59 -7.89
N ASN A 386 -17.57 -3.56 -8.70
CA ASN A 386 -16.71 -4.19 -9.69
C ASN A 386 -17.47 -4.53 -10.98
N ALA A 387 -16.75 -5.10 -11.96
CA ALA A 387 -17.31 -5.42 -13.25
C ALA A 387 -18.39 -6.52 -13.17
N THR A 388 -18.23 -7.50 -12.29
CA THR A 388 -19.21 -8.57 -12.06
C THR A 388 -20.49 -8.05 -11.42
N SER A 389 -20.41 -7.00 -10.60
CA SER A 389 -21.58 -6.40 -9.94
C SER A 389 -22.31 -5.36 -10.77
N ILE A 390 -21.61 -4.58 -11.62
CA ILE A 390 -22.19 -3.42 -12.32
C ILE A 390 -21.79 -3.40 -13.81
N ALA A 391 -20.49 -3.40 -14.14
CA ALA A 391 -20.08 -3.03 -15.51
C ALA A 391 -20.47 -4.05 -16.59
N ASN A 392 -20.68 -5.31 -16.23
CA ASN A 392 -21.16 -6.35 -17.15
C ASN A 392 -22.68 -6.53 -17.12
N ASP A 393 -23.41 -5.70 -16.38
CA ASP A 393 -24.87 -5.76 -16.35
C ASP A 393 -25.43 -5.34 -17.71
N THR A 394 -26.16 -6.25 -18.35
CA THR A 394 -26.82 -6.02 -19.64
C THR A 394 -27.87 -4.92 -19.58
N TRP A 395 -28.33 -4.54 -18.38
CA TRP A 395 -29.20 -3.40 -18.18
C TRP A 395 -28.50 -2.07 -18.49
N LEU A 396 -27.18 -1.97 -18.30
CA LEU A 396 -26.39 -0.81 -18.70
C LEU A 396 -26.04 -0.91 -20.19
N THR A 397 -26.80 -0.21 -21.02
CA THR A 397 -26.56 -0.12 -22.46
C THR A 397 -25.80 1.17 -22.77
N ASP A 398 -24.61 1.03 -23.35
CA ASP A 398 -23.94 2.10 -24.09
C ASP A 398 -23.86 1.67 -25.55
N GLY A 399 -24.13 2.57 -26.48
CA GLY A 399 -24.14 2.29 -27.92
C GLY A 399 -22.76 1.93 -28.50
N SER A 400 -21.74 1.69 -27.69
CA SER A 400 -20.40 1.32 -28.14
C SER A 400 -19.58 0.57 -27.06
N PHE A 401 -19.20 -0.66 -27.42
CA PHE A 401 -18.10 -1.52 -26.94
C PHE A 401 -17.97 -1.97 -25.47
N ARG A 402 -17.74 -3.29 -25.33
CA ARG A 402 -17.46 -4.06 -24.12
C ARG A 402 -16.02 -3.80 -23.61
N LEU A 403 -15.88 -3.41 -22.34
CA LEU A 403 -14.63 -3.12 -21.64
C LEU A 403 -13.97 -4.40 -21.07
N ALA A 404 -13.25 -5.16 -21.91
CA ALA A 404 -12.52 -6.36 -21.43
C ALA A 404 -10.98 -6.33 -21.60
N GLU A 405 -10.36 -5.31 -22.21
CA GLU A 405 -8.95 -5.45 -22.67
C GLU A 405 -7.98 -4.30 -22.31
N GLN A 406 -8.03 -3.73 -21.09
CA GLN A 406 -7.02 -2.73 -20.68
C GLN A 406 -6.36 -2.98 -19.31
N MET A 407 -5.99 -4.24 -19.00
CA MET A 407 -5.21 -4.56 -17.80
C MET A 407 -3.95 -5.40 -18.08
N THR A 408 -3.18 -5.06 -19.12
CA THR A 408 -1.91 -5.75 -19.43
C THR A 408 -0.81 -4.78 -19.83
N LEU A 409 -0.48 -3.83 -18.97
CA LEU A 409 0.70 -2.96 -19.12
C LEU A 409 1.39 -2.72 -17.78
N PHE A 410 1.95 -3.77 -17.15
CA PHE A 410 2.89 -3.61 -16.03
C PHE A 410 3.98 -4.70 -15.93
N PHE A 411 4.22 -5.47 -16.99
CA PHE A 411 5.29 -6.49 -17.03
C PHE A 411 6.64 -6.07 -17.70
N PRO A 412 6.75 -5.05 -18.59
CA PRO A 412 8.03 -4.82 -19.29
C PRO A 412 9.12 -4.10 -18.49
N LEU A 413 8.78 -3.41 -17.39
CA LEU A 413 9.76 -2.60 -16.64
C LEU A 413 10.73 -3.43 -15.79
N ILE A 414 10.36 -4.66 -15.42
CA ILE A 414 11.22 -5.57 -14.63
C ILE A 414 12.33 -6.17 -15.51
N LEU A 415 12.05 -6.47 -16.78
CA LEU A 415 13.03 -7.02 -17.72
C LEU A 415 14.08 -5.99 -18.18
N LEU A 416 13.71 -4.70 -18.27
CA LEU A 416 14.66 -3.63 -18.59
C LEU A 416 15.60 -3.30 -17.42
N PHE A 417 15.16 -3.51 -16.18
CA PHE A 417 16.01 -3.31 -15.00
C PHE A 417 17.00 -4.47 -14.78
N LEU A 418 16.60 -5.70 -15.14
CA LEU A 418 17.45 -6.88 -15.05
C LEU A 418 18.55 -6.92 -16.13
N THR A 419 18.37 -6.27 -17.28
CA THR A 419 19.36 -6.26 -18.38
C THR A 419 20.46 -5.21 -18.21
N TYR A 420 20.24 -4.16 -17.41
CA TYR A 420 21.25 -3.11 -17.20
C TYR A 420 22.36 -3.52 -16.21
N PHE A 421 22.11 -4.51 -15.35
CA PHE A 421 23.08 -5.01 -14.37
C PHE A 421 23.75 -6.35 -14.75
N THR A 422 23.41 -6.93 -15.89
CA THR A 422 24.11 -8.11 -16.44
C THR A 422 25.40 -7.76 -17.20
N TYR A 423 25.69 -6.47 -17.37
CA TYR A 423 26.91 -5.97 -18.02
C TYR A 423 27.55 -4.85 -17.17
N SER A 424 28.13 -5.19 -16.03
CA SER A 424 29.06 -4.32 -15.28
C SER A 424 29.98 -5.16 -14.42
#